data_AF-V5I6R9-F1
#
_entry.id   AF-V5I6R9-F1
#
_cell.length_a   1.000
_cell.length_b   1.000
_cell.length_c   1.000
_cell.angle_alpha   90.00
_cell.angle_beta   90.00
_cell.angle_gamma   90.00
#
_symmetry.space_group_name_H-M   'P 1'
#
loop_
_entity.id
_entity.type
_entity.pdbx_description
1 polymer ?
#
loop_
_entity_poly.entity_id
_entity_poly.type
_entity_poly.pdbx_seq_one_letter_code
_entity_poly.pdbx_strand_id
1 'polypeptide(L)'
;LGIRCIIRNNYFVWEAVRPSANCSFCINVSAPIVLLNATKSEFSSHAFTSKPVLIKQAFLHWPARHTFSLKYFEELYNSVEDAFKSVDDECQFLHFKSNFISLRDVFSMTKERMEN
;
A
#
# COMPACT_ATOMS: atom_id res chain seq x y z
N LEU A 1 32.37 -7.38 -21.79
CA LEU A 1 32.24 -5.90 -21.77
C LEU A 1 30.77 -5.54 -21.79
N GLY A 2 30.24 -4.95 -20.71
CA GLY A 2 28.86 -4.45 -20.69
C GLY A 2 28.76 -3.18 -21.52
N ILE A 3 27.79 -3.13 -22.44
CA ILE A 3 27.57 -1.96 -23.30
C ILE A 3 27.08 -0.82 -22.41
N ARG A 4 27.88 0.23 -22.25
CA ARG A 4 27.43 1.47 -21.59
C ARG A 4 26.57 2.23 -22.58
N CYS A 5 25.30 2.45 -22.25
CA CYS A 5 24.41 3.28 -23.07
C CYS A 5 25.03 4.66 -23.30
N ILE A 6 24.91 5.18 -24.52
CA ILE A 6 25.38 6.54 -24.89
C ILE A 6 24.70 7.58 -23.99
N ILE A 7 23.41 7.39 -23.72
CA ILE A 7 22.63 8.19 -22.78
C ILE A 7 22.27 7.30 -21.59
N ARG A 8 22.64 7.72 -20.38
CA ARG A 8 22.25 7.02 -19.15
C ARG A 8 20.78 7.32 -18.86
N ASN A 9 20.02 6.29 -18.46
CA ASN A 9 18.63 6.43 -18.03
C ASN A 9 18.56 7.03 -16.62
N ASN A 10 18.96 8.30 -16.48
CA ASN A 10 18.86 9.06 -15.24
C ASN A 10 17.46 9.71 -15.14
N TYR A 11 17.16 10.32 -13.99
CA TYR A 11 15.85 10.94 -13.72
C TYR A 11 15.42 11.94 -14.81
N PHE A 12 16.34 12.79 -15.28
CA PHE A 12 16.05 13.77 -16.31
C PHE A 12 15.65 13.12 -17.64
N VAL A 13 16.42 12.13 -18.09
CA VAL A 13 16.12 11.39 -19.32
C VAL A 13 14.79 10.67 -19.16
N TRP A 14 14.54 10.03 -18.01
CA TRP A 14 13.29 9.31 -17.74
C TRP A 14 12.05 10.20 -17.79
N GLU A 15 12.09 11.38 -17.16
CA GLU A 15 10.99 12.33 -17.20
C GLU A 15 10.82 12.95 -18.60
N ALA A 16 11.91 13.26 -19.30
CA ALA A 16 11.87 13.86 -20.63
C ALA A 16 11.33 12.90 -21.71
N VAL A 17 11.62 11.60 -21.58
CA VAL A 17 11.12 10.56 -22.50
C VAL A 17 9.83 9.91 -22.01
N ARG A 18 9.30 10.32 -20.85
CA ARG A 18 8.03 9.79 -20.35
C ARG A 18 6.93 10.19 -21.34
N PRO A 19 6.16 9.23 -21.88
CA PRO A 19 5.04 9.56 -22.75
C PRO A 19 3.98 10.36 -21.99
N SER A 20 3.28 11.25 -22.70
CA SER A 20 2.15 11.97 -22.13
C SER A 20 1.08 10.99 -21.64
N ALA A 21 0.71 11.07 -20.36
CA ALA A 21 -0.33 10.22 -19.81
C ALA A 21 -1.70 10.59 -20.39
N ASN A 22 -2.46 9.59 -20.86
CA ASN A 22 -3.86 9.77 -21.25
C ASN A 22 -4.74 9.71 -20.00
N CYS A 23 -5.10 10.86 -19.44
CA CYS A 23 -5.92 10.95 -18.22
C CYS A 23 -7.44 10.80 -18.47
N SER A 24 -7.89 10.34 -19.64
CA SER A 24 -9.33 10.20 -19.94
C SER A 24 -10.07 9.28 -18.98
N PHE A 25 -9.41 8.28 -18.42
CA PHE A 25 -9.99 7.37 -17.43
C PHE A 25 -10.32 8.06 -16.08
N CYS A 26 -9.76 9.24 -15.82
CA CYS A 26 -10.07 10.05 -14.63
C CYS A 26 -11.31 10.93 -14.81
N ILE A 27 -11.84 11.05 -16.04
CA ILE A 27 -12.96 11.95 -16.33
C ILE A 27 -14.22 11.45 -15.63
N ASN A 28 -14.93 12.36 -14.94
CA ASN A 28 -16.18 12.11 -14.23
C ASN A 28 -16.08 10.99 -13.16
N VAL A 29 -14.90 10.82 -12.55
CA VAL A 29 -14.71 9.92 -11.40
C VAL A 29 -14.81 10.73 -10.11
N SER A 30 -15.96 10.68 -9.43
CA SER A 30 -16.18 11.33 -8.13
C SER A 30 -16.11 10.37 -6.95
N ALA A 31 -16.35 9.08 -7.18
CA ALA A 31 -16.37 8.03 -6.17
C ALA A 31 -16.00 6.67 -6.79
N PRO A 32 -15.52 5.70 -5.99
CA PRO A 32 -15.29 4.33 -6.47
C PRO A 32 -16.60 3.61 -6.76
N ILE A 33 -16.57 2.68 -7.71
CA ILE A 33 -17.65 1.72 -7.95
C ILE A 33 -17.67 0.75 -6.76
N VAL A 34 -18.78 0.65 -6.04
CA VAL A 34 -18.89 -0.21 -4.86
C VAL A 34 -19.62 -1.49 -5.22
N LEU A 35 -18.96 -2.62 -5.02
CA LEU A 35 -19.55 -3.96 -5.16
C LEU A 35 -19.58 -4.65 -3.79
N LEU A 36 -20.57 -5.51 -3.56
CA LEU A 36 -20.70 -6.29 -2.33
C LEU A 36 -20.53 -7.76 -2.67
N ASN A 37 -19.50 -8.42 -2.12
CA ASN A 37 -19.22 -9.84 -2.35
C ASN A 37 -19.30 -10.24 -3.85
N ALA A 38 -18.55 -9.51 -4.68
CA ALA A 38 -18.66 -9.57 -6.14
C ALA A 38 -18.27 -10.93 -6.72
N THR A 39 -19.05 -11.41 -7.66
CA THR A 39 -18.69 -12.54 -8.52
C THR A 39 -17.74 -12.11 -9.64
N LYS A 40 -17.06 -13.08 -10.26
CA LYS A 40 -16.20 -12.83 -11.43
C LYS A 40 -16.97 -12.15 -12.57
N SER A 41 -18.22 -12.54 -12.81
CA SER A 41 -19.04 -11.98 -13.89
C SER A 41 -19.35 -10.50 -13.64
N GLU A 42 -19.73 -10.14 -12.42
CA GLU A 42 -20.02 -8.75 -12.03
C GLU A 42 -18.76 -7.88 -12.09
N PHE A 43 -17.60 -8.41 -11.66
CA PHE A 43 -16.35 -7.65 -11.73
C PHE A 43 -15.85 -7.47 -13.17
N SER A 44 -16.12 -8.42 -14.07
CA SER A 44 -15.59 -8.41 -15.45
C SER A 44 -16.03 -7.19 -16.26
N SER A 45 -17.22 -6.65 -16.00
CA SER A 45 -17.70 -5.41 -16.65
C SER A 45 -16.93 -4.16 -16.22
N HIS A 46 -16.24 -4.22 -15.07
CA HIS A 46 -15.51 -3.09 -14.49
C HIS A 46 -13.99 -3.22 -14.62
N ALA A 47 -13.46 -4.45 -14.74
CA ALA A 47 -12.04 -4.78 -14.69
C ALA A 47 -11.17 -3.98 -15.68
N PHE A 48 -11.70 -3.63 -16.86
CA PHE A 48 -10.96 -2.96 -17.93
C PHE A 48 -11.37 -1.50 -18.15
N THR A 49 -12.10 -0.91 -17.21
CA THR A 49 -12.59 0.48 -17.32
C THR A 49 -11.60 1.52 -16.79
N SER A 50 -10.51 1.08 -16.15
CA SER A 50 -9.56 1.93 -15.42
C SER A 50 -10.21 2.83 -14.35
N LYS A 51 -11.41 2.47 -13.88
CA LYS A 51 -12.11 3.14 -12.78
C LYS A 51 -11.83 2.45 -11.46
N PRO A 52 -11.74 3.20 -10.34
CA PRO A 52 -11.53 2.61 -9.02
C PRO A 52 -12.76 1.78 -8.61
N VAL A 53 -12.51 0.57 -8.08
CA VAL A 53 -13.55 -0.35 -7.60
C VAL A 53 -13.26 -0.74 -6.15
N LEU A 54 -14.27 -0.64 -5.29
CA LEU A 54 -14.25 -1.07 -3.89
C LEU A 54 -15.13 -2.30 -3.72
N ILE A 55 -14.53 -3.44 -3.37
CA ILE A 55 -15.27 -4.66 -3.04
C ILE A 55 -15.43 -4.75 -1.52
N LYS A 56 -16.64 -4.53 -1.04
CA LYS A 56 -16.98 -4.66 0.38
C LYS A 56 -17.10 -6.13 0.76
N GLN A 57 -16.77 -6.43 2.02
CA GLN A 57 -16.95 -7.74 2.66
C GLN A 57 -16.14 -8.92 2.07
N ALA A 58 -15.24 -8.69 1.11
CA ALA A 58 -14.39 -9.74 0.54
C ALA A 58 -13.51 -10.45 1.59
N PHE A 59 -13.14 -9.75 2.67
CA PHE A 59 -12.28 -10.24 3.74
C PHE A 59 -13.03 -10.98 4.86
N LEU A 60 -14.33 -11.30 4.69
CA LEU A 60 -15.16 -11.97 5.72
C LEU A 60 -14.59 -13.28 6.24
N HIS A 61 -13.93 -14.05 5.37
CA HIS A 61 -13.39 -15.37 5.66
C HIS A 61 -11.92 -15.34 6.13
N TRP A 62 -11.30 -14.16 6.23
CA TRP A 62 -9.87 -14.07 6.56
C TRP A 62 -9.65 -14.26 8.06
N PRO A 63 -8.74 -15.17 8.47
CA PRO A 63 -8.36 -15.33 9.89
C PRO A 63 -7.87 -14.04 10.53
N ALA A 64 -7.27 -13.15 9.72
CA ALA A 64 -6.81 -11.82 10.10
C ALA A 64 -7.83 -11.02 10.91
N ARG A 65 -9.14 -11.21 10.69
CA ARG A 65 -10.20 -10.55 11.47
C ARG A 65 -10.17 -10.85 12.97
N HIS A 66 -9.66 -12.02 13.33
CA HIS A 66 -9.62 -12.50 14.71
C HIS A 66 -8.20 -12.54 15.27
N THR A 67 -7.19 -12.47 14.39
CA THR A 67 -5.78 -12.58 14.77
C THR A 67 -5.08 -11.24 14.83
N PHE A 68 -5.35 -10.34 13.89
CA PHE A 68 -4.57 -9.11 13.77
C PHE A 68 -4.95 -8.11 14.87
N SER A 69 -3.95 -7.79 15.68
CA SER A 69 -4.00 -6.78 16.73
C SER A 69 -2.63 -6.11 16.81
N LEU A 70 -2.56 -4.94 17.44
CA LEU A 70 -1.29 -4.26 17.67
C LEU A 70 -0.28 -5.16 18.39
N LYS A 71 -0.73 -5.88 19.42
CA LYS A 71 0.06 -6.86 20.16
C LYS A 71 0.55 -8.02 19.28
N TYR A 72 -0.32 -8.57 18.43
CA TYR A 72 0.08 -9.62 17.49
C TYR A 72 1.23 -9.16 16.57
N PHE A 73 1.15 -7.94 16.05
CA PHE A 73 2.20 -7.39 15.21
C PHE A 73 3.47 -7.09 15.99
N GLU A 74 3.38 -6.56 17.21
CA GLU A 74 4.54 -6.37 18.09
C GLU A 74 5.28 -7.69 18.32
N GLU A 75 4.57 -8.75 18.70
CA GLU A 75 5.15 -10.09 18.89
C GLU A 75 5.77 -10.63 17.59
N LEU A 76 5.07 -10.48 16.46
CA LEU A 76 5.54 -10.94 15.15
C LEU A 76 6.86 -10.26 14.76
N TYR A 77 6.92 -8.94 14.77
CA TYR A 77 8.12 -8.18 14.39
C TYR A 77 9.29 -8.39 15.35
N ASN A 78 9.01 -8.63 16.64
CA ASN A 78 10.06 -8.98 17.61
C ASN A 78 10.57 -10.42 17.46
N SER A 79 9.74 -11.33 16.94
CA SER A 79 10.11 -12.74 16.75
C SER A 79 10.95 -13.02 15.49
N VAL A 80 10.94 -12.10 14.52
CA VAL A 80 11.63 -12.27 13.25
C VAL A 80 12.89 -11.40 13.24
N GLU A 81 14.04 -12.04 13.09
CA GLU A 81 15.32 -11.35 12.97
C GLU A 81 15.28 -10.37 11.78
N ASP A 82 15.83 -9.18 11.97
CA ASP A 82 15.90 -8.11 10.95
C ASP A 82 14.56 -7.57 10.42
N ALA A 83 13.41 -7.94 11.00
CA ALA A 83 12.09 -7.45 10.57
C ALA A 83 11.95 -5.91 10.59
N PHE A 84 12.66 -5.24 11.49
CA PHE A 84 12.69 -3.78 11.55
C PHE A 84 13.65 -3.14 10.55
N LYS A 85 14.71 -3.85 10.10
CA LYS A 85 15.67 -3.29 9.13
C LYS A 85 14.99 -2.99 7.79
N SER A 86 14.12 -3.88 7.31
CA SER A 86 13.34 -3.64 6.09
C SER A 86 12.42 -2.41 6.19
N VAL A 87 11.98 -2.06 7.39
CA VAL A 87 11.11 -0.91 7.62
C VAL A 87 11.92 0.39 7.68
N ASP A 88 13.04 0.37 8.38
CA ASP A 88 13.88 1.53 8.65
C ASP A 88 14.82 1.86 7.47
N ASP A 89 15.43 0.86 6.82
CA ASP A 89 16.41 1.04 5.73
C ASP A 89 15.73 1.20 4.36
N GLU A 90 14.57 0.57 4.13
CA GLU A 90 13.82 0.69 2.86
C GLU A 90 12.69 1.74 2.88
N CYS A 91 12.63 2.57 3.93
CA CYS A 91 11.66 3.67 4.07
C CYS A 91 10.19 3.24 3.93
N GLN A 92 9.85 2.04 4.39
CA GLN A 92 8.47 1.54 4.32
C GLN A 92 7.58 2.12 5.43
N PHE A 93 8.17 2.71 6.47
CA PHE A 93 7.41 3.42 7.49
C PHE A 93 7.00 4.82 7.04
N LEU A 94 5.72 4.97 6.68
CA LEU A 94 5.16 6.25 6.26
C LEU A 94 4.43 6.90 7.43
N HIS A 95 5.08 7.85 8.11
CA HIS A 95 4.63 8.51 9.34
C HIS A 95 3.50 9.55 9.16
N PHE A 96 2.55 9.31 8.27
CA PHE A 96 1.51 10.29 7.90
C PHE A 96 0.75 10.85 9.10
N LYS A 97 0.86 12.17 9.32
CA LYS A 97 0.16 12.93 10.37
C LYS A 97 0.32 12.35 11.78
N SER A 98 1.43 11.67 12.05
CA SER A 98 1.77 11.15 13.37
C SER A 98 3.11 11.70 13.85
N ASN A 99 3.34 11.62 15.17
CA ASN A 99 4.63 11.93 15.77
C ASN A 99 5.54 10.70 15.91
N PHE A 100 5.19 9.57 15.29
CA PHE A 100 6.03 8.37 15.26
C PHE A 100 7.09 8.53 14.18
N ILE A 101 8.33 8.14 14.49
CA ILE A 101 9.46 8.17 13.57
C ILE A 101 9.71 6.77 13.01
N SER A 102 9.45 5.74 13.81
CA SER A 102 9.65 4.34 13.44
C SER A 102 8.49 3.44 13.87
N LEU A 103 8.46 2.22 13.35
CA LEU A 103 7.55 1.18 13.82
C LEU A 103 7.83 0.79 15.28
N ARG A 104 9.08 0.90 15.74
CA ARG A 104 9.44 0.67 17.15
C ARG A 104 8.76 1.69 18.06
N ASP A 105 8.67 2.94 17.62
CA ASP A 105 8.00 3.99 18.39
C ASP A 105 6.51 3.67 18.57
N VAL A 106 5.88 3.10 17.53
CA VAL A 106 4.49 2.64 17.59
C VAL A 106 4.34 1.55 18.65
N PHE A 107 5.21 0.54 18.67
CA PHE A 107 5.14 -0.52 19.68
C PHE A 107 5.47 -0.04 21.10
N SER A 108 6.23 1.05 21.24
CA SER A 108 6.55 1.67 22.54
C SER A 108 5.50 2.65 23.07
N MET A 109 4.35 2.79 22.41
CA MET A 109 3.34 3.78 22.80
C MET A 109 2.68 3.45 24.16
N THR A 110 2.16 4.47 24.84
CA THR A 110 1.48 4.25 26.13
C THR A 110 0.16 3.50 25.96
N LYS A 111 -0.26 2.77 26.99
CA LYS A 111 -1.52 2.00 26.97
C LYS A 111 -2.73 2.89 26.68
N GLU A 112 -2.76 4.09 27.24
CA GLU A 112 -3.84 5.05 26.99
C GLU A 112 -3.94 5.37 25.49
N ARG A 113 -2.81 5.49 24.79
CA ARG A 113 -2.79 5.75 23.34
C ARG A 113 -3.19 4.52 22.51
N MET A 114 -2.93 3.30 23.00
CA MET A 114 -3.33 2.07 22.33
C MET A 114 -4.84 1.81 22.37
N GLU A 115 -5.52 2.35 23.39
CA GLU A 115 -6.94 2.10 23.67
C GLU A 115 -7.91 3.17 23.11
N ASN A 116 -7.38 4.25 22.51
CA ASN A 116 -8.14 5.32 21.85
C ASN A 116 -8.44 5.01 20.37
#